data_AF-A0A926HJW5-F1
#
_entry.id   AF-A0A926HJW5-F1
#
_cell.length_a   1.000
_cell.length_b   1.000
_cell.length_c   1.000
_cell.angle_alpha   90.00
_cell.angle_beta   90.00
_cell.angle_gamma   90.00
#
_symmetry.space_group_name_H-M   'P 1'
#
loop_
_entity.id
_entity.type
_entity.pdbx_description
1 polymer ?
#
loop_
_entity_poly.entity_id
_entity_poly.type
_entity_poly.pdbx_seq_one_letter_code
_entity_poly.pdbx_strand_id
1 'polypeptide(L)'
;MKNFLKAFTVVCFLVAASSTMQAQVIMKEFLSADHQGKIDNSKNNGGKPLYYKFEYKDTQGARINYTLHFYKDAGMSTPWISFPVLMRNLTWTYYIDVSMAKDDMSKVFAMIFKKDLRWARVKYSPHAGCANMDPIVWERLNMVDNYDVLLNFTLAQMDKNVNLGCYAATK
;
A
#
# COMPACT_ATOMS: atom_id res chain seq x y z
N MET A 1 48.19 20.30 -24.93
CA MET A 1 47.18 19.24 -25.13
C MET A 1 47.19 18.10 -24.10
N LYS A 2 48.28 17.84 -23.34
CA LYS A 2 48.30 16.76 -22.32
C LYS A 2 47.49 17.04 -21.04
N ASN A 3 47.18 18.29 -20.75
CA ASN A 3 46.48 18.67 -19.50
C ASN A 3 44.94 18.73 -19.66
N PHE A 4 44.42 18.87 -20.88
CA PHE A 4 42.97 18.84 -21.15
C PHE A 4 42.40 17.42 -21.08
N LEU A 5 43.20 16.41 -21.45
CA LEU A 5 42.77 15.01 -21.46
C LEU A 5 42.58 14.46 -20.03
N LYS A 6 43.34 14.96 -19.05
CA LYS A 6 43.24 14.55 -17.64
C LYS A 6 42.01 15.15 -16.93
N ALA A 7 41.58 16.35 -17.33
CA ALA A 7 40.40 16.99 -16.75
C ALA A 7 39.10 16.28 -17.19
N PHE A 8 39.05 15.77 -18.42
CA PHE A 8 37.86 15.11 -18.96
C PHE A 8 37.60 13.74 -18.30
N THR A 9 38.66 13.01 -17.93
CA THR A 9 38.51 11.68 -17.30
C THR A 9 37.95 11.75 -15.88
N VAL A 10 38.23 12.82 -15.13
CA VAL A 10 37.71 13.01 -13.76
C VAL A 10 36.22 13.36 -13.77
N VAL A 11 35.76 14.13 -14.76
CA VAL A 11 34.33 14.48 -14.89
C VAL A 11 33.48 13.27 -15.27
N CYS A 12 33.99 12.35 -16.09
CA CYS A 12 33.26 11.12 -16.43
C CYS A 12 33.10 10.15 -15.24
N PHE A 13 34.03 10.14 -14.28
CA PHE A 13 33.89 9.30 -13.08
C PHE A 13 32.90 9.87 -12.05
N LEU A 14 32.74 11.19 -11.98
CA LEU A 14 31.75 11.83 -11.08
C LEU A 14 30.30 11.64 -11.55
N VAL A 15 30.08 11.48 -12.86
CA VAL A 15 28.75 11.16 -13.41
C VAL A 15 28.40 9.67 -13.30
N ALA A 16 29.41 8.78 -13.27
CA ALA A 16 29.18 7.35 -13.04
C ALA A 16 28.94 7.00 -11.55
N ALA A 17 29.40 7.85 -10.63
CA ALA A 17 29.16 7.68 -9.19
C ALA A 17 27.77 8.16 -8.72
N SER A 18 27.07 8.98 -9.52
CA SER A 18 25.69 9.41 -9.20
C SER A 18 24.62 8.40 -9.65
N SER A 19 25.00 7.35 -10.38
CA SER A 19 24.10 6.28 -10.80
C SER A 19 24.14 5.03 -9.92
N THR A 20 24.74 5.08 -8.71
CA THR A 20 24.39 4.09 -7.68
C THR A 20 22.97 4.41 -7.24
N MET A 21 22.02 3.82 -7.97
CA MET A 21 20.60 3.82 -7.69
C MET A 21 20.41 3.67 -6.19
N GLN A 22 19.90 4.74 -5.59
CA GLN A 22 19.45 4.75 -4.22
C GLN A 22 18.52 3.55 -4.07
N ALA A 23 18.94 2.54 -3.31
CA ALA A 23 17.99 1.67 -2.65
C ALA A 23 17.14 2.63 -1.83
N GLN A 24 15.96 2.97 -2.34
CA GLN A 24 15.02 3.87 -1.68
C GLN A 24 14.62 3.15 -0.41
N VAL A 25 15.39 3.39 0.65
CA VAL A 25 14.94 3.27 2.02
C VAL A 25 13.73 4.18 2.03
N ILE A 26 12.52 3.61 1.97
CA ILE A 26 11.31 4.38 2.24
C ILE A 26 11.55 4.95 3.62
N MET A 27 11.86 6.25 3.67
CA MET A 27 12.38 6.87 4.87
C MET A 27 11.32 6.71 5.95
N LYS A 28 11.75 6.39 7.16
CA LYS A 28 10.84 6.09 8.28
C LYS A 28 9.81 7.20 8.45
N GLU A 29 10.18 8.46 8.20
CA GLU A 29 9.26 9.60 8.25
C GLU A 29 8.12 9.50 7.25
N PHE A 30 8.40 9.02 6.03
CA PHE A 30 7.36 8.88 5.00
C PHE A 30 6.36 7.79 5.39
N LEU A 31 6.82 6.69 5.97
CA LEU A 31 5.90 5.67 6.49
C LEU A 31 5.15 6.18 7.71
N SER A 32 5.75 6.96 8.61
CA SER A 32 5.06 7.50 9.79
C SER A 32 4.23 8.76 9.48
N ALA A 33 3.47 8.76 8.36
CA ALA A 33 2.62 9.86 7.92
C ALA A 33 1.26 9.38 7.41
N ASP A 34 0.32 10.31 7.27
CA ASP A 34 -0.96 10.03 6.62
C ASP A 34 -0.75 9.80 5.11
N HIS A 35 -1.45 8.82 4.55
CA HIS A 35 -1.48 8.58 3.10
C HIS A 35 -2.92 8.53 2.61
N GLN A 36 -3.19 9.10 1.45
CA GLN A 36 -4.53 9.13 0.89
C GLN A 36 -4.52 8.95 -0.61
N GLY A 37 -5.64 8.50 -1.16
CA GLY A 37 -5.79 8.29 -2.58
C GLY A 37 -7.21 7.90 -2.95
N LYS A 38 -7.36 7.39 -4.17
CA LYS A 38 -8.64 6.92 -4.69
C LYS A 38 -8.48 5.71 -5.59
N ILE A 39 -9.54 4.92 -5.67
CA ILE A 39 -9.71 3.82 -6.61
C ILE A 39 -10.82 4.25 -7.57
N ASP A 40 -10.47 4.49 -8.82
CA ASP A 40 -11.46 4.79 -9.86
C ASP A 40 -12.27 3.53 -10.21
N ASN A 41 -13.53 3.71 -10.63
CA ASN A 41 -14.44 2.61 -11.01
C ASN A 41 -14.62 1.52 -9.93
N SER A 42 -14.72 1.92 -8.66
CA SER A 42 -14.76 0.98 -7.54
C SER A 42 -16.02 0.10 -7.55
N LYS A 43 -15.83 -1.20 -7.34
CA LYS A 43 -16.94 -2.15 -7.15
C LYS A 43 -17.73 -1.84 -5.88
N ASN A 44 -17.04 -1.43 -4.83
CA ASN A 44 -17.70 -1.10 -3.56
C ASN A 44 -18.43 0.24 -3.62
N ASN A 45 -18.20 1.12 -4.61
CA ASN A 45 -18.90 2.39 -4.77
C ASN A 45 -19.74 2.48 -6.06
N GLY A 46 -20.28 1.36 -6.53
CA GLY A 46 -21.20 1.34 -7.68
C GLY A 46 -20.60 1.94 -8.96
N GLY A 47 -19.30 1.73 -9.19
CA GLY A 47 -18.57 2.27 -10.33
C GLY A 47 -18.09 3.72 -10.16
N LYS A 48 -18.40 4.40 -9.04
CA LYS A 48 -17.83 5.71 -8.72
C LYS A 48 -16.46 5.56 -8.05
N PRO A 49 -15.64 6.62 -7.97
CA PRO A 49 -14.39 6.56 -7.22
C PRO A 49 -14.61 6.25 -5.74
N LEU A 50 -13.80 5.35 -5.17
CA LEU A 50 -13.74 5.10 -3.73
C LEU A 50 -12.46 5.74 -3.19
N TYR A 51 -12.61 6.65 -2.23
CA TYR A 51 -11.48 7.36 -1.64
C TYR A 51 -11.00 6.64 -0.39
N TYR A 52 -9.72 6.74 -0.08
CA TYR A 52 -9.14 6.11 1.09
C TYR A 52 -8.14 7.02 1.80
N LYS A 53 -7.99 6.79 3.11
CA LYS A 53 -6.96 7.41 3.95
C LYS A 53 -6.38 6.37 4.90
N PHE A 54 -5.08 6.13 4.84
CA PHE A 54 -4.30 5.57 5.95
C PHE A 54 -3.98 6.71 6.90
N GLU A 55 -4.69 6.77 8.02
CA GLU A 55 -4.43 7.73 9.10
C GLU A 55 -3.37 7.14 10.03
N TYR A 56 -2.22 7.77 10.12
CA TYR A 56 -1.13 7.38 11.01
C TYR A 56 -1.55 7.54 12.48
N LYS A 57 -1.22 6.54 13.31
CA LYS A 57 -1.50 6.57 14.75
C LYS A 57 -0.21 6.68 15.54
N ASP A 58 0.62 5.65 15.50
CA ASP A 58 1.88 5.62 16.21
C ASP A 58 2.90 4.67 15.57
N THR A 59 4.12 4.70 16.10
CA THR A 59 5.18 3.74 15.76
C THR A 59 5.73 3.12 17.02
N GLN A 60 5.71 1.79 17.11
CA GLN A 60 6.23 1.00 18.23
C GLN A 60 7.29 0.02 17.73
N GLY A 61 8.57 0.42 17.81
CA GLY A 61 9.67 -0.35 17.26
C GLY A 61 9.57 -0.46 15.73
N ALA A 62 9.45 -1.69 15.22
CA ALA A 62 9.29 -1.97 13.78
C ALA A 62 7.81 -1.97 13.31
N ARG A 63 6.87 -1.72 14.23
CA ARG A 63 5.43 -1.70 13.97
C ARG A 63 4.97 -0.26 13.75
N ILE A 64 4.24 -0.03 12.68
CA ILE A 64 3.61 1.26 12.38
C ILE A 64 2.11 1.00 12.33
N ASN A 65 1.36 1.67 13.21
CA ASN A 65 -0.07 1.48 13.33
C ASN A 65 -0.80 2.59 12.57
N TYR A 66 -1.77 2.20 11.74
CA TYR A 66 -2.69 3.12 11.07
C TYR A 66 -4.13 2.71 11.29
N THR A 67 -5.04 3.63 10.97
CA THR A 67 -6.42 3.28 10.63
C THR A 67 -6.63 3.52 9.14
N LEU A 68 -7.10 2.50 8.42
CA LEU A 68 -7.52 2.64 7.03
C LEU A 68 -9.00 3.03 6.99
N HIS A 69 -9.28 4.22 6.49
CA HIS A 69 -10.62 4.71 6.22
C HIS A 69 -10.94 4.63 4.74
N PHE A 70 -12.17 4.25 4.42
CA PHE A 70 -12.75 4.41 3.08
C PHE A 70 -13.88 5.42 3.11
N TYR A 71 -14.00 6.21 2.04
CA TYR A 71 -15.00 7.26 1.88
C TYR A 71 -15.70 7.13 0.52
N LYS A 72 -16.99 7.49 0.49
CA LYS A 72 -17.83 7.46 -0.71
C LYS A 72 -17.78 8.77 -1.50
N ASP A 73 -17.28 9.84 -0.88
CA ASP A 73 -17.21 11.19 -1.40
C ASP A 73 -15.77 11.71 -1.46
N ALA A 74 -15.51 12.63 -2.40
CA ALA A 74 -14.20 13.25 -2.59
C ALA A 74 -13.79 14.16 -1.43
N GLY A 75 -14.76 14.65 -0.65
CA GLY A 75 -14.50 15.49 0.51
C GLY A 75 -13.88 14.72 1.68
N MET A 76 -13.93 13.38 1.66
CA MET A 76 -13.44 12.51 2.74
C MET A 76 -13.93 12.95 4.12
N SER A 77 -15.18 13.43 4.17
CA SER A 77 -15.72 14.13 5.33
C SER A 77 -16.10 13.17 6.46
N THR A 78 -16.72 12.04 6.14
CA THR A 78 -17.14 11.01 7.10
C THR A 78 -16.71 9.63 6.61
N PRO A 79 -15.87 8.89 7.36
CA PRO A 79 -15.49 7.53 7.00
C PRO A 79 -16.74 6.65 6.84
N TRP A 80 -16.87 5.99 5.69
CA TRP A 80 -17.91 4.99 5.46
C TRP A 80 -17.61 3.70 6.23
N ILE A 81 -16.35 3.30 6.23
CA ILE A 81 -15.86 2.12 6.94
C ILE A 81 -14.39 2.32 7.31
N SER A 82 -13.97 1.73 8.42
CA SER A 82 -12.61 1.87 8.94
C SER A 82 -12.06 0.53 9.42
N PHE A 83 -10.76 0.31 9.21
CA PHE A 83 -10.07 -0.91 9.61
C PHE A 83 -8.77 -0.58 10.35
N PRO A 84 -8.43 -1.30 11.43
CA PRO A 84 -7.10 -1.21 12.01
C PRO A 84 -6.07 -1.84 11.05
N VAL A 85 -4.94 -1.16 10.90
CA VAL A 85 -3.83 -1.58 10.06
C VAL A 85 -2.54 -1.64 10.87
N LEU A 86 -1.84 -2.77 10.74
CA LEU A 86 -0.48 -2.92 11.22
C LEU A 86 0.46 -3.04 10.04
N MET A 87 1.39 -2.10 9.90
CA MET A 87 2.51 -2.22 8.99
C MET A 87 3.76 -2.68 9.73
N ARG A 88 4.55 -3.56 9.10
CA ARG A 88 5.88 -3.94 9.58
C ARG A 88 6.93 -3.64 8.53
N ASN A 89 7.87 -2.76 8.89
CA ASN A 89 9.02 -2.44 8.06
C ASN A 89 10.23 -3.28 8.47
N LEU A 90 10.42 -4.41 7.81
CA LEU A 90 11.57 -5.30 8.05
C LEU A 90 12.67 -5.01 7.01
N THR A 91 13.90 -5.47 7.26
CA THR A 91 15.04 -5.22 6.35
C THR A 91 14.74 -5.57 4.89
N TRP A 92 14.13 -6.73 4.64
CA TRP A 92 13.91 -7.26 3.28
C TRP A 92 12.46 -7.18 2.79
N THR A 93 11.51 -6.92 3.69
CA THR A 93 10.08 -7.01 3.38
C THR A 93 9.29 -5.90 4.06
N TYR A 94 8.24 -5.43 3.38
CA TYR A 94 7.14 -4.70 4.02
C TYR A 94 5.93 -5.62 4.14
N TYR A 95 5.26 -5.57 5.29
CA TYR A 95 3.95 -6.17 5.48
C TYR A 95 2.94 -5.07 5.78
N ILE A 96 1.74 -5.14 5.20
CA ILE A 96 0.58 -4.36 5.60
C ILE A 96 -0.55 -5.34 5.91
N ASP A 97 -0.95 -5.38 7.18
CA ASP A 97 -2.00 -6.25 7.70
C ASP A 97 -3.23 -5.40 8.02
N VAL A 98 -4.30 -5.54 7.24
CA VAL A 98 -5.59 -4.90 7.50
C VAL A 98 -6.50 -5.89 8.20
N SER A 99 -6.86 -5.61 9.44
CA SER A 99 -7.71 -6.50 10.25
C SER A 99 -9.19 -6.21 9.97
N MET A 100 -9.93 -7.23 9.55
CA MET A 100 -11.33 -7.13 9.19
C MET A 100 -12.14 -8.04 10.11
N ALA A 101 -12.88 -7.45 11.05
CA ALA A 101 -13.70 -8.19 12.00
C ALA A 101 -15.15 -8.34 11.49
N LYS A 102 -15.73 -9.54 11.68
CA LYS A 102 -17.14 -9.85 11.40
C LYS A 102 -17.54 -11.10 12.20
N ASP A 103 -18.74 -11.09 12.78
CA ASP A 103 -19.34 -12.24 13.49
C ASP A 103 -18.36 -12.90 14.49
N ASP A 104 -17.81 -12.10 15.40
CA ASP A 104 -16.82 -12.46 16.43
C ASP A 104 -15.47 -13.02 15.93
N MET A 105 -15.26 -13.07 14.62
CA MET A 105 -14.00 -13.48 14.00
C MET A 105 -13.28 -12.29 13.37
N SER A 106 -11.95 -12.32 13.43
CA SER A 106 -11.10 -11.38 12.70
C SER A 106 -10.29 -12.14 11.65
N LYS A 107 -10.33 -11.64 10.42
CA LYS A 107 -9.45 -12.11 9.35
C LYS A 107 -8.56 -10.97 8.89
N VAL A 108 -7.34 -11.31 8.46
CA VAL A 108 -6.33 -10.32 8.08
C VAL A 108 -6.11 -10.35 6.58
N PHE A 109 -6.39 -9.22 5.92
CA PHE A 109 -5.96 -8.97 4.57
C PHE A 109 -4.50 -8.53 4.61
N ALA A 110 -3.61 -9.35 4.05
CA ALA A 110 -2.17 -9.15 4.15
C ALA A 110 -1.56 -8.81 2.79
N MET A 111 -0.86 -7.69 2.70
CA MET A 111 0.06 -7.39 1.60
C MET A 111 1.50 -7.66 2.03
N ILE A 112 2.24 -8.35 1.16
CA ILE A 112 3.66 -8.62 1.30
C ILE A 112 4.37 -7.96 0.13
N PHE A 113 5.33 -7.09 0.43
CA PHE A 113 6.25 -6.52 -0.54
C PHE A 113 7.67 -6.98 -0.26
N LYS A 114 8.33 -7.52 -1.28
CA LYS A 114 9.72 -7.99 -1.22
C LYS A 114 10.63 -6.93 -1.83
N LYS A 115 11.40 -6.22 -0.99
CA LYS A 115 12.06 -4.95 -1.36
C LYS A 115 13.17 -5.11 -2.39
N ASP A 116 13.99 -6.14 -2.21
CA ASP A 116 15.08 -6.52 -3.12
C ASP A 116 14.58 -6.95 -4.49
N LEU A 117 13.46 -7.67 -4.54
CA LEU A 117 12.87 -8.16 -5.80
C LEU A 117 11.77 -7.25 -6.36
N ARG A 118 11.45 -6.17 -5.64
CA ARG A 118 10.47 -5.14 -5.99
C ARG A 118 9.13 -5.69 -6.49
N TRP A 119 8.59 -6.72 -5.83
CA TRP A 119 7.26 -7.24 -6.12
C TRP A 119 6.36 -7.23 -4.89
N ALA A 120 5.05 -7.10 -5.11
CA ALA A 120 4.03 -7.19 -4.07
C ALA A 120 2.98 -8.26 -4.39
N ARG A 121 2.47 -8.91 -3.35
CA ARG A 121 1.31 -9.82 -3.43
C ARG A 121 0.39 -9.57 -2.25
N VAL A 122 -0.89 -9.76 -2.51
CA VAL A 122 -1.93 -9.77 -1.49
C VAL A 122 -2.35 -11.23 -1.24
N LYS A 123 -2.70 -11.54 0.01
CA LYS A 123 -3.38 -12.77 0.38
C LYS A 123 -4.50 -12.45 1.34
N TYR A 124 -5.70 -12.95 1.03
CA TYR A 124 -6.84 -12.86 1.93
C TYR A 124 -7.92 -13.89 1.54
N SER A 125 -8.66 -14.36 2.55
CA SER A 125 -9.90 -15.12 2.39
C SER A 125 -10.98 -14.35 3.14
N PRO A 126 -11.89 -13.64 2.46
CA PRO A 126 -13.00 -12.94 3.09
C PRO A 126 -13.86 -13.84 3.97
N HIS A 127 -14.68 -13.26 4.85
CA HIS A 127 -15.73 -14.03 5.51
C HIS A 127 -16.71 -14.58 4.45
N ALA A 128 -17.45 -15.63 4.81
CA ALA A 128 -18.43 -16.22 3.90
C ALA A 128 -19.41 -15.13 3.38
N GLY A 129 -19.69 -15.15 2.08
CA GLY A 129 -20.54 -14.13 1.43
C GLY A 129 -19.91 -12.74 1.25
N CYS A 130 -18.66 -12.53 1.69
CA CYS A 130 -18.02 -11.20 1.66
C CYS A 130 -17.04 -11.02 0.48
N ALA A 131 -17.07 -11.91 -0.51
CA ALA A 131 -16.27 -11.81 -1.73
C ALA A 131 -17.08 -11.14 -2.85
N ASN A 132 -16.45 -10.24 -3.60
CA ASN A 132 -17.05 -9.62 -4.79
C ASN A 132 -16.96 -10.52 -6.04
N MET A 133 -16.21 -11.62 -5.97
CA MET A 133 -16.04 -12.57 -7.06
C MET A 133 -15.63 -13.95 -6.52
N ASP A 134 -15.99 -15.00 -7.26
CA ASP A 134 -15.66 -16.39 -6.97
C ASP A 134 -15.25 -17.10 -8.29
N PRO A 135 -14.03 -17.63 -8.41
CA PRO A 135 -12.94 -17.59 -7.43
C PRO A 135 -12.35 -16.19 -7.28
N ILE A 136 -11.80 -15.91 -6.10
CA ILE A 136 -11.02 -14.70 -5.84
C ILE A 136 -9.72 -14.72 -6.65
N VAL A 137 -9.37 -13.59 -7.27
CA VAL A 137 -8.15 -13.46 -8.07
C VAL A 137 -7.23 -12.40 -7.45
N TRP A 138 -6.16 -12.87 -6.80
CA TRP A 138 -5.08 -12.03 -6.28
C TRP A 138 -3.95 -11.90 -7.30
N GLU A 139 -3.71 -10.69 -7.76
CA GLU A 139 -2.64 -10.42 -8.71
C GLU A 139 -1.30 -10.18 -8.00
N ARG A 140 -0.22 -10.23 -8.77
CA ARG A 140 1.12 -9.83 -8.34
C ARG A 140 1.47 -8.52 -9.03
N LEU A 141 1.89 -7.53 -8.26
CA LEU A 141 2.53 -6.35 -8.80
C LEU A 141 4.03 -6.61 -8.91
N ASN A 142 4.61 -6.32 -10.07
CA ASN A 142 6.06 -6.37 -10.29
C ASN A 142 6.60 -4.95 -10.46
N MET A 143 7.90 -4.78 -10.21
CA MET A 143 8.61 -3.51 -10.42
C MET A 143 8.00 -2.34 -9.65
N VAL A 144 7.63 -2.56 -8.38
CA VAL A 144 7.17 -1.47 -7.51
C VAL A 144 8.28 -0.44 -7.36
N ASP A 145 7.97 0.80 -7.70
CA ASP A 145 8.88 1.93 -7.81
C ASP A 145 8.68 2.98 -6.72
N ASN A 146 7.48 3.06 -6.16
CA ASN A 146 7.18 3.91 -5.04
C ASN A 146 6.06 3.32 -4.17
N TYR A 147 5.89 3.91 -2.98
CA TYR A 147 4.92 3.44 -2.00
C TYR A 147 3.46 3.72 -2.39
N ASP A 148 3.20 4.82 -3.11
CA ASP A 148 1.84 5.16 -3.53
C ASP A 148 1.30 4.13 -4.52
N VAL A 149 2.13 3.68 -5.46
CA VAL A 149 1.83 2.57 -6.37
C VAL A 149 1.55 1.28 -5.59
N LEU A 150 2.33 1.01 -4.53
CA LEU A 150 2.12 -0.15 -3.66
C LEU A 150 0.76 -0.08 -2.95
N LEU A 151 0.43 1.06 -2.34
CA LEU A 151 -0.84 1.27 -1.64
C LEU A 151 -2.03 1.22 -2.60
N ASN A 152 -1.95 1.91 -3.73
CA ASN A 152 -2.99 1.89 -4.76
C ASN A 152 -3.26 0.47 -5.25
N PHE A 153 -2.21 -0.29 -5.55
CA PHE A 153 -2.36 -1.71 -5.91
C PHE A 153 -3.02 -2.52 -4.79
N THR A 154 -2.55 -2.35 -3.55
CA THR A 154 -3.08 -3.06 -2.38
C THR A 154 -4.57 -2.83 -2.21
N LEU A 155 -5.00 -1.57 -2.28
CA LEU A 155 -6.40 -1.21 -2.09
C LEU A 155 -7.26 -1.52 -3.32
N ALA A 156 -6.72 -1.45 -4.53
CA ALA A 156 -7.41 -1.92 -5.73
C ALA A 156 -7.68 -3.43 -5.69
N GLN A 157 -6.73 -4.24 -5.21
CA GLN A 157 -6.95 -5.67 -4.98
C GLN A 157 -8.04 -5.91 -3.93
N MET A 158 -8.06 -5.11 -2.85
CA MET A 158 -9.11 -5.19 -1.83
C MET A 158 -10.48 -4.86 -2.44
N ASP A 159 -10.61 -3.73 -3.15
CA ASP A 159 -11.88 -3.31 -3.76
C ASP A 159 -12.40 -4.32 -4.79
N LYS A 160 -11.52 -4.84 -5.64
CA LYS A 160 -11.86 -5.82 -6.68
C LYS A 160 -12.45 -7.11 -6.10
N ASN A 161 -11.91 -7.59 -4.98
CA ASN A 161 -12.13 -8.94 -4.48
C ASN A 161 -13.01 -9.00 -3.22
N VAL A 162 -13.07 -7.94 -2.42
CA VAL A 162 -13.75 -7.93 -1.12
C VAL A 162 -14.96 -7.00 -1.17
N ASN A 163 -16.13 -7.51 -0.77
CA ASN A 163 -17.31 -6.71 -0.51
C ASN A 163 -17.14 -6.02 0.86
N LEU A 164 -16.66 -4.77 0.83
CA LEU A 164 -16.46 -3.95 2.02
C LEU A 164 -17.77 -3.64 2.75
N GLY A 165 -18.90 -3.64 2.04
CA GLY A 165 -20.22 -3.45 2.64
C GLY A 165 -20.58 -4.52 3.67
N CYS A 166 -20.02 -5.73 3.56
CA CYS A 166 -20.24 -6.81 4.53
C CYS A 166 -19.63 -6.54 5.91
N TYR A 167 -18.72 -5.56 5.98
CA TYR A 167 -17.98 -5.16 7.18
C TYR A 167 -18.39 -3.76 7.65
N ALA A 168 -19.23 -3.05 6.88
CA ALA A 168 -19.77 -1.79 7.33
C ALA A 168 -20.72 -2.08 8.49
N ALA A 169 -20.70 -1.24 9.53
CA ALA A 169 -21.70 -1.35 10.59
C ALA A 169 -23.08 -1.26 9.92
N THR A 170 -23.86 -2.33 10.01
CA THR A 170 -25.28 -2.29 9.67
C THR A 170 -25.89 -1.23 10.57
N LYS A 171 -26.41 -0.16 9.96
CA LYS A 171 -27.26 0.80 10.65
C LYS A 171 -28.51 0.09 11.16
#